data_AF-A0A2J6HVB9-F1
#
_entry.id   AF-A0A2J6HVB9-F1
#
_cell.length_a   1.000
_cell.length_b   1.000
_cell.length_c   1.000
_cell.angle_alpha   90.00
_cell.angle_beta   90.00
_cell.angle_gamma   90.00
#
_symmetry.space_group_name_H-M   'P 1'
#
loop_
_entity.id
_entity.type
_entity.pdbx_description
1 polymer ?
#
loop_
_entity_poly.entity_id
_entity_poly.type
_entity_poly.pdbx_seq_one_letter_code
_entity_poly.pdbx_strand_id
1 'polypeptide(L)'
;MDKFTSTKQVLDYLLASGYKVSKSTLYDHVKTGFLRSEPGGDYLKAQVDTYAKANLKRIDGTLVKQGDELGRLTLKEKRLQVEKLELANQKVKEEIQRERERWVPRDELDSELAGRVCVLDNGLRHFFWSKAAAMVAVVGGDPMKIDRLVDFMNQELDTQLTAFASTENYQVIVTDNANN
;
A
#
# COMPACT_ATOMS: atom_id res chain seq x y z
N MET A 1 -19.80 -43.65 31.77
CA MET A 1 -20.66 -42.51 31.39
C MET A 1 -21.17 -41.91 32.68
N ASP A 2 -20.73 -40.70 33.02
CA ASP A 2 -21.12 -40.05 34.27
C ASP A 2 -22.62 -39.74 34.24
N LYS A 3 -23.37 -40.34 35.18
CA LYS A 3 -24.79 -40.12 35.40
C LYS A 3 -25.00 -39.58 36.81
N PHE A 4 -25.97 -38.70 36.97
CA PHE A 4 -26.41 -38.20 38.27
C PHE A 4 -27.76 -38.83 38.62
N THR A 5 -27.84 -39.53 39.73
CA THR A 5 -29.04 -40.26 40.16
C THR A 5 -30.03 -39.37 40.90
N SER A 6 -29.66 -38.13 41.20
CA SER A 6 -30.56 -37.19 41.86
C SER A 6 -30.32 -35.74 41.46
N THR A 7 -31.39 -34.94 41.55
CA THR A 7 -31.34 -33.48 41.35
C THR A 7 -30.37 -32.80 42.33
N LYS A 8 -30.12 -33.40 43.51
CA LYS A 8 -29.13 -32.91 44.47
C LYS A 8 -27.71 -33.07 43.95
N GLN A 9 -27.36 -34.22 43.36
CA GLN A 9 -26.04 -34.43 42.75
C GLN A 9 -25.80 -33.49 41.57
N VAL A 10 -26.85 -33.18 40.79
CA VAL A 10 -26.77 -32.17 39.73
C VAL A 10 -26.49 -30.78 40.31
N LEU A 11 -27.14 -30.40 41.41
CA LEU A 11 -26.91 -29.11 42.07
C LEU A 11 -25.46 -28.98 42.56
N ASP A 12 -24.96 -30.01 43.24
CA ASP A 12 -23.59 -30.02 43.78
C ASP A 12 -22.55 -29.94 42.65
N TYR A 13 -22.79 -30.65 41.55
CA TYR A 13 -21.96 -30.57 40.34
C TYR A 13 -21.96 -29.17 39.70
N LEU A 14 -23.12 -28.54 39.58
CA LEU A 14 -23.24 -27.20 38.98
C LEU A 14 -22.58 -26.12 39.84
N LEU A 15 -22.71 -26.21 41.16
CA LEU A 15 -22.03 -25.32 42.10
C LEU A 15 -20.51 -25.52 42.06
N ALA A 16 -20.04 -26.78 42.09
CA ALA A 16 -18.62 -27.10 41.96
C ALA A 16 -18.02 -26.66 40.61
N SER A 17 -18.82 -26.66 39.55
CA SER A 17 -18.44 -26.19 38.21
C SER A 17 -18.51 -24.66 38.05
N GLY A 18 -18.88 -23.93 39.12
CA GLY A 18 -18.88 -22.47 39.16
C GLY A 18 -20.11 -21.80 38.53
N TYR A 19 -21.24 -22.50 38.45
CA TYR A 19 -22.52 -21.93 38.01
C TYR A 19 -23.33 -21.35 39.17
N LYS A 20 -24.00 -20.23 38.92
CA LYS A 20 -24.90 -19.58 39.87
C LYS A 20 -26.30 -20.19 39.74
N VAL A 21 -26.60 -21.15 40.62
CA VAL A 21 -27.91 -21.83 40.67
C VAL A 21 -28.33 -22.04 42.13
N SER A 22 -29.61 -21.78 42.44
CA SER A 22 -30.19 -22.08 43.75
C SER A 22 -30.96 -23.40 43.69
N LYS A 23 -31.17 -24.02 44.87
CA LYS A 23 -31.97 -25.23 44.99
C LYS A 23 -33.39 -25.04 44.45
N SER A 24 -34.07 -23.93 44.75
CA SER A 24 -35.43 -23.69 44.24
C SER A 24 -35.45 -23.58 42.72
N THR A 25 -34.54 -22.79 42.14
CA THR A 25 -34.46 -22.57 40.69
C THR A 25 -34.18 -23.86 39.92
N LEU A 26 -33.30 -24.73 40.42
CA LEU A 26 -33.03 -26.00 39.75
C LEU A 26 -34.26 -26.92 39.76
N TYR A 27 -34.98 -27.01 40.87
CA TYR A 27 -36.19 -27.83 40.97
C TYR A 27 -37.33 -27.27 40.11
N ASP A 28 -37.47 -25.95 40.03
CA ASP A 28 -38.43 -25.30 39.13
C ASP A 28 -38.09 -25.57 37.66
N HIS A 29 -36.80 -25.55 37.30
CA HIS A 29 -36.34 -25.86 35.94
C HIS A 29 -36.54 -27.33 35.55
N VAL A 30 -36.42 -28.26 36.50
CA VAL A 30 -36.80 -29.66 36.30
C VAL A 30 -38.31 -29.78 36.10
N LYS A 31 -39.12 -29.10 36.95
CA LYS A 31 -40.59 -29.12 36.86
C LYS A 31 -41.13 -28.51 35.57
N THR A 32 -40.50 -27.43 35.09
CA THR A 32 -40.85 -26.74 33.84
C THR A 32 -40.27 -27.42 32.60
N GLY A 33 -39.42 -28.44 32.77
CA GLY A 33 -38.91 -29.28 31.69
C GLY A 33 -37.66 -28.74 30.97
N PHE A 34 -36.99 -27.72 31.51
CA PHE A 34 -35.69 -27.24 31.03
C PHE A 34 -34.57 -28.27 31.23
N LEU A 35 -34.69 -29.12 32.25
CA LEU A 35 -33.83 -30.26 32.48
C LEU A 35 -34.70 -31.51 32.65
N ARG A 36 -34.59 -32.45 31.71
CA ARG A 36 -35.36 -33.70 31.69
C ARG A 36 -34.53 -34.85 32.25
N SER A 37 -35.15 -35.67 33.12
CA SER A 37 -34.57 -36.93 33.57
C SER A 37 -34.87 -38.05 32.57
N GLU A 38 -33.99 -39.05 32.50
CA GLU A 38 -34.25 -40.30 31.80
C GLU A 38 -35.37 -41.11 32.50
N PRO A 39 -35.95 -42.15 31.86
CA PRO A 39 -37.03 -42.97 32.42
C PRO A 39 -36.74 -43.71 33.75
N GLY A 40 -35.58 -43.51 34.36
CA GLY A 40 -35.19 -44.02 35.69
C GLY A 40 -34.91 -42.92 36.74
N GLY A 41 -35.13 -41.63 36.42
CA GLY A 41 -34.83 -40.51 37.32
C GLY A 41 -33.38 -40.02 37.27
N ASP A 42 -32.55 -40.62 36.41
CA ASP A 42 -31.16 -40.24 36.19
C ASP A 42 -31.01 -39.05 35.24
N TYR A 43 -29.92 -38.29 35.39
CA TYR A 43 -29.51 -37.20 34.51
C TYR A 43 -28.14 -37.50 33.89
N LEU A 44 -28.03 -37.42 32.56
CA LEU A 44 -26.76 -37.53 31.87
C LEU A 44 -25.94 -36.24 32.05
N LYS A 45 -24.65 -36.37 32.37
CA LYS A 45 -23.74 -35.22 32.50
C LYS A 45 -23.73 -34.32 31.25
N ALA A 46 -23.76 -34.90 30.06
CA ALA A 46 -23.83 -34.14 28.80
C ALA A 46 -25.10 -33.27 28.68
N GLN A 47 -26.24 -33.75 29.18
CA GLN A 47 -27.49 -32.99 29.19
C GLN A 47 -27.42 -31.86 30.22
N VAL A 48 -26.86 -32.14 31.40
CA VAL A 48 -26.64 -31.14 32.45
C VAL A 48 -25.70 -30.03 31.98
N ASP A 49 -24.61 -30.37 31.29
CA ASP A 49 -23.66 -29.39 30.75
C ASP A 49 -24.30 -28.50 29.67
N THR A 50 -25.11 -29.09 28.78
CA THR A 50 -25.83 -28.36 27.74
C THR A 50 -26.85 -27.41 28.36
N TYR A 51 -27.61 -27.89 29.34
CA TYR A 51 -28.55 -27.07 30.12
C TYR A 51 -27.83 -25.91 30.83
N ALA A 52 -26.71 -26.18 31.49
CA ALA A 52 -25.96 -25.19 32.26
C ALA A 52 -25.43 -24.06 31.35
N LYS A 53 -24.87 -24.40 30.20
CA LYS A 53 -24.39 -23.41 29.21
C LYS A 53 -25.51 -22.54 28.64
N ALA A 54 -26.69 -23.12 28.44
CA ALA A 54 -27.82 -22.41 27.82
C ALA A 54 -28.62 -21.55 28.82
N ASN A 55 -28.74 -21.98 30.07
CA ASN A 55 -29.73 -21.41 31.01
C ASN A 55 -29.12 -20.82 32.30
N LEU A 56 -27.86 -21.11 32.62
CA LEU A 56 -27.23 -20.66 33.87
C LEU A 56 -26.13 -19.64 33.63
N LYS A 57 -26.03 -18.67 34.54
CA LYS A 57 -24.91 -17.72 34.60
C LYS A 57 -23.77 -18.33 35.40
N ARG A 58 -22.53 -18.09 35.01
CA ARG A 58 -21.37 -18.39 35.87
C ARG A 58 -21.28 -17.40 37.02
N ILE A 59 -20.71 -17.82 38.14
CA ILE A 59 -20.52 -16.99 39.34
C ILE A 59 -19.60 -15.80 39.05
N ASP A 60 -18.69 -15.93 38.08
CA ASP A 60 -17.83 -14.86 37.57
C ASP A 60 -18.56 -13.77 36.74
N GLY A 61 -19.88 -13.89 36.55
CA GLY A 61 -20.70 -12.91 35.83
C GLY A 61 -20.61 -13.01 34.31
N THR A 62 -19.82 -13.94 33.74
CA THR A 62 -19.77 -14.13 32.29
C THR A 62 -20.93 -15.02 31.81
N LEU A 63 -21.84 -14.40 31.06
CA LEU A 63 -22.71 -15.11 30.12
C LEU A 63 -21.86 -15.42 28.89
N VAL A 64 -21.48 -16.68 28.67
CA VAL A 64 -20.89 -17.10 27.38
C VAL A 64 -22.01 -17.12 26.34
N LYS A 65 -22.36 -15.96 25.80
CA LYS A 65 -23.11 -15.89 24.54
C LYS A 65 -22.12 -16.24 23.43
N GLN A 66 -22.18 -17.48 22.92
CA GLN A 66 -21.32 -17.93 21.81
C GLN A 66 -21.32 -16.98 20.59
N GLY A 67 -22.38 -16.19 20.39
CA GLY A 67 -22.43 -15.17 19.34
C GLY A 67 -21.50 -13.96 19.54
N ASP A 68 -21.09 -13.65 20.76
CA ASP A 68 -20.34 -12.43 21.10
C ASP A 68 -18.81 -12.59 20.85
N GLU A 69 -18.27 -13.79 21.11
CA GLU A 69 -16.88 -14.14 20.75
C GLU A 69 -16.67 -14.24 19.24
N LEU A 70 -17.62 -14.85 18.52
CA LEU A 70 -17.57 -14.96 17.06
C LEU A 70 -17.67 -13.56 16.40
N GLY A 71 -18.52 -12.68 16.96
CA GLY A 71 -18.60 -11.27 16.55
C GLY A 71 -17.30 -10.50 16.79
N ARG A 72 -16.61 -10.75 17.91
CA ARG A 72 -15.31 -10.12 18.22
C ARG A 72 -14.19 -10.59 17.31
N LEU A 73 -14.12 -11.89 17.02
CA LEU A 73 -13.13 -12.46 16.10
C LEU A 73 -13.34 -11.93 14.68
N THR A 74 -14.57 -11.96 14.17
CA THR A 74 -14.89 -11.43 12.83
C THR A 74 -14.62 -9.93 12.71
N LEU A 75 -14.87 -9.14 13.76
CA LEU A 75 -14.53 -7.71 13.77
C LEU A 75 -13.01 -7.48 13.73
N LYS A 76 -12.24 -8.30 14.46
CA LYS A 76 -10.78 -8.23 14.47
C LYS A 76 -10.18 -8.63 13.13
N GLU A 77 -10.70 -9.68 12.50
CA GLU A 77 -10.30 -10.11 11.15
C GLU A 77 -10.57 -9.02 10.11
N LYS A 78 -11.77 -8.43 10.14
CA LYS A 78 -12.11 -7.30 9.25
C LYS A 78 -11.17 -6.10 9.45
N ARG A 79 -10.83 -5.76 10.70
CA ARG A 79 -9.88 -4.67 11.00
C ARG A 79 -8.49 -4.95 10.45
N LEU A 80 -7.96 -6.16 10.67
CA LEU A 80 -6.67 -6.57 10.12
C LEU A 80 -6.67 -6.57 8.58
N GLN A 81 -7.80 -6.91 7.97
CA GLN A 81 -7.94 -6.90 6.52
C GLN A 81 -7.97 -5.48 5.95
N VAL A 82 -8.66 -4.55 6.63
CA VAL A 82 -8.63 -3.11 6.31
C VAL A 82 -7.21 -2.56 6.46
N GLU A 83 -6.53 -2.85 7.56
CA GLU A 83 -5.15 -2.39 7.81
C GLU A 83 -4.16 -2.91 6.75
N LYS A 84 -4.29 -4.18 6.34
CA LYS A 84 -3.48 -4.73 5.23
C LYS A 84 -3.76 -4.02 3.91
N LEU A 85 -5.02 -3.73 3.61
CA LEU A 85 -5.41 -3.01 2.39
C LEU A 85 -4.91 -1.57 2.40
N GLU A 86 -4.94 -0.90 3.56
CA GLU A 86 -4.39 0.45 3.74
C GLU A 86 -2.88 0.48 3.53
N LEU A 87 -2.14 -0.45 4.14
CA LEU A 87 -0.70 -0.58 3.94
C LEU A 87 -0.33 -0.90 2.49
N ALA A 88 -1.09 -1.77 1.82
CA ALA A 88 -0.89 -2.07 0.41
C ALA A 88 -1.15 -0.84 -0.46
N ASN A 89 -2.25 -0.12 -0.22
CA ASN A 89 -2.56 1.12 -0.93
C ASN A 89 -1.49 2.19 -0.70
N GLN A 90 -0.96 2.29 0.51
CA GLN A 90 0.09 3.25 0.83
C GLN A 90 1.38 2.92 0.07
N LYS A 91 1.79 1.65 0.02
CA LYS A 91 2.94 1.21 -0.79
C LYS A 91 2.77 1.54 -2.27
N VAL A 92 1.59 1.25 -2.84
CA VAL A 92 1.30 1.56 -4.25
C VAL A 92 1.35 3.07 -4.50
N LYS A 93 0.83 3.89 -3.58
CA LYS A 93 0.93 5.35 -3.69
C LYS A 93 2.38 5.83 -3.67
N GLU A 94 3.19 5.31 -2.76
CA GLU A 94 4.62 5.65 -2.66
C GLU A 94 5.42 5.17 -3.88
N GLU A 95 5.06 4.05 -4.49
CA GLU A 95 5.65 3.56 -5.73
C GLU A 95 5.27 4.46 -6.92
N ILE A 96 3.99 4.81 -7.07
CA ILE A 96 3.52 5.77 -8.08
C ILE A 96 4.20 7.14 -7.90
N GLN A 97 4.37 7.60 -6.65
CA GLN A 97 5.04 8.86 -6.36
C GLN A 97 6.51 8.82 -6.79
N ARG A 98 7.24 7.76 -6.41
CA ARG A 98 8.64 7.56 -6.81
C ARG A 98 8.81 7.42 -8.32
N GLU A 99 7.88 6.75 -8.98
CA GLU A 99 7.86 6.71 -10.44
C GLU A 99 7.63 8.11 -11.01
N ARG A 100 6.60 8.84 -10.56
CA ARG A 100 6.32 10.21 -11.02
C ARG A 100 7.51 11.15 -10.85
N GLU A 101 8.24 11.07 -9.75
CA GLU A 101 9.46 11.87 -9.53
C GLU A 101 10.59 11.51 -10.51
N ARG A 102 10.56 10.31 -11.09
CA ARG A 102 11.53 9.85 -12.10
C ARG A 102 11.16 10.23 -13.52
N TRP A 103 9.90 10.57 -13.79
CA TRP A 103 9.40 10.93 -15.11
C TRP A 103 9.26 12.45 -15.24
N VAL A 104 10.09 13.05 -16.08
CA VAL A 104 9.88 14.44 -16.51
C VAL A 104 8.86 14.43 -17.66
N PRO A 105 7.80 15.27 -17.60
CA PRO A 105 6.88 15.43 -18.72
C PRO A 105 7.65 15.80 -19.99
N ARG A 106 7.30 15.17 -21.12
CA ARG A 106 8.00 15.42 -22.40
C ARG A 106 8.02 16.90 -22.77
N ASP A 107 6.90 17.59 -22.58
CA ASP A 107 6.79 19.02 -22.90
C ASP A 107 7.75 19.90 -22.07
N GLU A 108 7.98 19.53 -20.79
CA GLU A 108 8.93 20.23 -19.92
C GLU A 108 10.37 19.96 -20.35
N LEU A 109 10.68 18.70 -20.70
CA LEU A 109 11.98 18.32 -21.23
C LEU A 109 12.28 19.03 -22.56
N ASP A 110 11.33 19.05 -23.48
CA ASP A 110 11.46 19.70 -24.79
C ASP A 110 11.67 21.21 -24.63
N SER A 111 10.97 21.82 -23.66
CA SER A 111 11.14 23.24 -23.33
C SER A 111 12.54 23.53 -22.76
N GLU A 112 13.04 22.70 -21.85
CA GLU A 112 14.41 22.84 -21.34
C GLU A 112 15.45 22.65 -22.43
N LEU A 113 15.30 21.64 -23.29
CA LEU A 113 16.21 21.38 -24.40
C LEU A 113 16.20 22.53 -25.40
N ALA A 114 15.03 23.06 -25.77
CA ALA A 114 14.91 24.24 -26.62
C ALA A 114 15.62 25.46 -26.00
N GLY A 115 15.47 25.67 -24.68
CA GLY A 115 16.19 26.72 -23.95
C GLY A 115 17.71 26.56 -24.04
N ARG A 116 18.24 25.35 -23.81
CA ARG A 116 19.68 25.06 -23.90
C ARG A 116 20.22 25.24 -25.33
N VAL A 117 19.46 24.82 -26.34
CA VAL A 117 19.82 25.01 -27.76
C VAL A 117 19.86 26.49 -28.12
N CYS A 118 18.89 27.30 -27.63
CA CYS A 118 18.88 28.74 -27.85
C CYS A 118 20.11 29.44 -27.25
N VAL A 119 20.51 29.04 -26.03
CA VAL A 119 21.74 29.57 -25.40
C VAL A 119 22.98 29.18 -26.22
N LEU A 120 23.05 27.94 -26.69
CA LEU A 120 24.15 27.46 -27.51
C LEU A 120 24.23 28.19 -28.86
N ASP A 121 23.10 28.36 -29.55
CA ASP A 121 23.00 29.08 -30.82
C ASP A 121 23.54 30.50 -30.68
N ASN A 122 23.04 31.26 -29.70
CA ASN A 122 23.51 32.62 -29.43
C ASN A 122 25.00 32.65 -29.10
N GLY A 123 25.50 31.69 -28.33
CA GLY A 123 26.91 31.57 -28.00
C GLY A 123 27.79 31.33 -29.22
N LEU A 124 27.36 30.47 -30.15
CA LEU A 124 28.08 30.17 -31.38
C LEU A 124 28.09 31.35 -32.35
N ARG A 125 26.94 32.03 -32.54
CA ARG A 125 26.87 33.24 -33.36
C ARG A 125 27.80 34.34 -32.85
N HIS A 126 27.83 34.53 -31.53
CA HIS A 126 28.76 35.48 -30.91
C HIS A 126 30.22 35.05 -31.07
N PHE A 127 30.51 33.76 -30.93
CA PHE A 127 31.84 33.21 -31.15
C PHE A 127 32.32 33.50 -32.58
N PHE A 128 31.49 33.25 -33.60
CA PHE A 128 31.83 33.54 -34.99
C PHE A 128 32.15 35.01 -35.20
N TRP A 129 31.31 35.92 -34.73
CA TRP A 129 31.57 37.36 -34.80
C TRP A 129 32.88 37.76 -34.09
N SER A 130 33.07 37.30 -32.85
CA SER A 130 34.23 37.69 -32.03
C SER A 130 35.56 37.12 -32.53
N LYS A 131 35.54 36.00 -33.26
CA LYS A 131 36.74 35.31 -33.75
C LYS A 131 37.00 35.48 -35.24
N ALA A 132 36.04 35.97 -36.03
CA ALA A 132 36.20 36.07 -37.49
C ALA A 132 37.44 36.87 -37.90
N ALA A 133 37.73 38.01 -37.26
CA ALA A 133 38.94 38.78 -37.56
C ALA A 133 40.24 38.00 -37.30
N ALA A 134 40.29 37.23 -36.20
CA ALA A 134 41.42 36.38 -35.88
C ALA A 134 41.54 35.20 -36.86
N MET A 135 40.42 34.58 -37.24
CA MET A 135 40.40 33.51 -38.25
C MET A 135 40.95 33.99 -39.59
N VAL A 136 40.50 35.16 -40.06
CA VAL A 136 40.99 35.78 -41.29
C VAL A 136 42.48 36.10 -41.20
N ALA A 137 42.94 36.65 -40.07
CA ALA A 137 44.37 36.93 -39.88
C ALA A 137 45.24 35.66 -39.91
N VAL A 138 44.79 34.57 -39.27
CA VAL A 138 45.54 33.30 -39.20
C VAL A 138 45.72 32.65 -40.58
N VAL A 139 44.70 32.72 -41.43
CA VAL A 139 44.74 32.12 -42.78
C VAL A 139 45.27 33.07 -43.85
N GLY A 140 45.69 34.29 -43.47
CA GLY A 140 46.14 35.32 -44.42
C GLY A 140 45.03 35.81 -45.36
N GLY A 141 43.77 35.78 -44.90
CA GLY A 141 42.61 36.19 -45.68
C GLY A 141 42.43 37.71 -45.77
N ASP A 142 41.43 38.13 -46.54
CA ASP A 142 41.09 39.54 -46.74
C ASP A 142 40.20 40.08 -45.60
N PRO A 143 40.67 41.07 -44.80
CA PRO A 143 39.89 41.66 -43.73
C PRO A 143 38.57 42.30 -44.19
N MET A 144 38.46 42.74 -45.46
CA MET A 144 37.23 43.32 -45.98
C MET A 144 36.12 42.27 -46.21
N LYS A 145 36.45 40.97 -46.08
CA LYS A 145 35.49 39.87 -46.26
C LYS A 145 35.07 39.22 -44.94
N ILE A 146 35.41 39.81 -43.80
CA ILE A 146 35.04 39.30 -42.46
C ILE A 146 33.51 39.13 -42.34
N ASP A 147 32.72 40.12 -42.74
CA ASP A 147 31.25 40.05 -42.64
C ASP A 147 30.69 38.89 -43.47
N ARG A 148 31.23 38.68 -44.68
CA ARG A 148 30.84 37.53 -45.53
C ARG A 148 31.18 36.19 -44.90
N LEU A 149 32.31 36.10 -44.21
CA LEU A 149 32.69 34.89 -43.48
C LEU A 149 31.72 34.63 -42.33
N VAL A 150 31.34 35.66 -41.57
CA VAL A 150 30.39 35.53 -40.46
C VAL A 150 29.01 35.12 -40.98
N ASP A 151 28.52 35.74 -42.05
CA ASP A 151 27.26 35.38 -42.69
C ASP A 151 27.26 33.91 -43.14
N PHE A 152 28.34 33.47 -43.78
CA PHE A 152 28.51 32.07 -44.19
C PHE A 152 28.47 31.13 -42.98
N MET A 153 29.23 31.40 -41.91
CA MET A 153 29.24 30.55 -40.72
C MET A 153 27.87 30.50 -40.02
N ASN A 154 27.12 31.60 -40.02
CA ASN A 154 25.76 31.62 -39.46
C ASN A 154 24.79 30.78 -40.31
N GLN A 155 24.89 30.81 -41.64
CA GLN A 155 24.08 29.97 -42.53
C GLN A 155 24.40 28.47 -42.34
N GLU A 156 25.67 28.12 -42.18
CA GLU A 156 26.08 26.75 -41.87
C GLU A 156 25.54 26.31 -40.50
N LEU A 157 25.57 27.19 -39.49
CA LEU A 157 24.98 26.91 -38.19
C LEU A 157 23.46 26.67 -38.29
N ASP A 158 22.74 27.49 -39.05
CA ASP A 158 21.29 27.32 -39.27
C ASP A 158 20.99 25.96 -39.92
N THR A 159 21.82 25.55 -40.87
CA THR A 159 21.72 24.24 -41.54
C THR A 159 21.91 23.10 -40.54
N GLN A 160 22.92 23.18 -39.66
CA GLN A 160 23.17 22.18 -38.63
C GLN A 160 22.06 22.13 -37.58
N LEU A 161 21.53 23.27 -37.15
CA LEU A 161 20.43 23.34 -36.19
C LEU A 161 19.13 22.81 -36.79
N THR A 162 18.88 23.06 -38.06
CA THR A 162 17.74 22.48 -38.79
C THR A 162 17.87 20.95 -38.88
N ALA A 163 19.06 20.44 -39.19
CA ALA A 163 19.33 19.01 -39.20
C ALA A 163 19.12 18.38 -37.81
N PHE A 164 19.63 19.02 -36.76
CA PHE A 164 19.44 18.62 -35.37
C PHE A 164 17.96 18.54 -34.99
N ALA A 165 17.16 19.55 -35.37
CA ALA A 165 15.72 19.57 -35.12
C ALA A 165 14.94 18.50 -35.93
N SER A 166 15.44 18.11 -37.10
CA SER A 166 14.78 17.17 -38.00
C SER A 166 15.02 15.70 -37.70
N THR A 167 16.00 15.35 -36.85
CA THR A 167 16.45 13.96 -36.77
C THR A 167 15.61 13.13 -35.80
N GLU A 168 14.98 12.09 -36.34
CA GLU A 168 14.26 11.05 -35.62
C GLU A 168 15.24 10.06 -34.95
N ASN A 169 15.13 9.94 -33.63
CA ASN A 169 15.59 8.83 -32.77
C ASN A 169 17.08 8.41 -32.89
N TYR A 170 17.96 9.14 -32.19
CA TYR A 170 19.27 8.60 -31.81
C TYR A 170 19.16 7.76 -30.52
N GLN A 171 19.51 6.47 -30.58
CA GLN A 171 19.80 5.69 -29.37
C GLN A 171 21.21 6.00 -28.89
N VAL A 172 21.33 6.83 -27.85
CA VAL A 172 22.59 7.08 -27.16
C VAL A 172 22.68 6.15 -25.97
N ILE A 173 23.56 5.15 -26.03
CA ILE A 173 23.88 4.29 -24.90
C ILE A 173 25.00 4.98 -24.11
N VAL A 174 24.63 5.62 -23.00
CA VAL A 174 25.61 6.15 -22.03
C VAL A 174 25.97 5.00 -21.07
N THR A 175 27.15 4.41 -21.25
CA THR A 175 27.72 3.48 -20.26
C THR A 175 28.51 4.28 -19.23
N ASP A 176 28.00 4.38 -18.01
CA ASP A 176 28.77 4.84 -16.84
C ASP A 176 29.87 3.81 -16.53
N ASN A 177 31.08 4.04 -17.03
CA ASN A 177 32.26 3.40 -16.46
C ASN A 177 32.66 4.12 -15.17
N ALA A 178 31.89 3.88 -14.11
CA ALA A 178 32.34 4.13 -12.74
C ALA A 178 33.35 3.05 -12.36
N ASN A 179 34.63 3.26 -12.69
CA ASN A 179 35.72 2.47 -12.15
C ASN A 179 35.95 2.86 -10.69
N ASN A 180 35.53 1.95 -9.81
CA ASN A 180 36.04 1.55 -8.49
C ASN A 180 36.97 2.51 -7.73
#